data_AF-C7Q3Z9-F1
#
_entry.id   AF-C7Q3Z9-F1
#
_cell.length_a   1.000
_cell.length_b   1.000
_cell.length_c   1.000
_cell.angle_alpha   90.00
_cell.angle_beta   90.00
_cell.angle_gamma   90.00
#
_symmetry.space_group_name_H-M   'P 1'
#
loop_
_entity.id
_entity.type
_entity.pdbx_description
1 polymer ?
#
loop_
_entity_poly.entity_id
_entity_poly.type
_entity_poly.pdbx_seq_one_letter_code
_entity_poly.pdbx_strand_id
1 'polypeptide(L)'
;MTDHLTHRAEQALIGAALIDRTLLNDVGYLPFTDFADPTHQQIYKTIVDLAISRPDLAGAALADQVARTVGRSGVDAEYLGGLAMSCPDPDAIAVYGRMVAEAALRREMAAHAERLTGEAGPIRGLDPRLDHLALLADALRTHDSGLAWVGETTSSLTYTAAAYDSWMLATERERTILSDLIQHPELIPEVHWLDPEVFTSPSNRQIYETILIVDDRGEPVQELTVAWELSRRRALDDIQEGMAPEEAGRMGPGPTVGYLALLATATVEYGAALTVGRDLLIEHTNTVLAAEADRVTAQAVVSVAGPEAHADAAQGRALNHGALPAPLLLPQQPTIEPNGPELKA
;
A
#
# COMPACT_ATOMS: atom_id res chain seq x y z
N MET A 1 9.88 22.19 -4.24
CA MET A 1 8.53 21.75 -4.62
C MET A 1 8.08 20.87 -3.48
N THR A 2 7.22 21.35 -2.59
CA THR A 2 6.80 20.58 -1.40
C THR A 2 6.16 19.29 -1.87
N ASP A 3 6.61 18.16 -1.31
CA ASP A 3 5.97 16.88 -1.56
C ASP A 3 4.48 16.99 -1.23
N HIS A 4 3.64 16.63 -2.20
CA HIS A 4 2.18 16.79 -2.14
C HIS A 4 1.59 15.97 -0.99
N LEU A 5 2.18 14.83 -0.64
CA LEU A 5 1.73 14.02 0.50
C LEU A 5 2.09 14.67 1.83
N THR A 6 3.30 15.19 1.97
CA THR A 6 3.71 15.97 3.15
C THR A 6 2.75 17.13 3.41
N HIS A 7 2.40 17.91 2.40
CA HIS A 7 1.47 19.03 2.56
C HIS A 7 0.08 18.57 3.03
N ARG A 8 -0.43 17.47 2.47
CA ARG A 8 -1.74 16.91 2.87
C ARG A 8 -1.73 16.34 4.30
N ALA A 9 -0.63 15.71 4.72
CA ALA A 9 -0.46 15.26 6.10
C ALA A 9 -0.48 16.44 7.08
N GLU A 10 0.18 17.55 6.75
CA GLU A 10 0.13 18.78 7.55
C GLU A 10 -1.29 19.37 7.63
N GLN A 11 -2.02 19.39 6.50
CA GLN A 11 -3.41 19.85 6.46
C GLN A 11 -4.32 18.96 7.33
N ALA A 12 -4.19 17.64 7.24
CA ALA A 12 -4.98 16.70 8.03
C ALA A 12 -4.69 16.82 9.53
N LEU A 13 -3.41 16.98 9.91
CA LEU A 13 -2.98 17.21 11.28
C LEU A 13 -3.52 18.52 11.85
N ILE A 14 -3.39 19.63 11.12
CA ILE A 14 -3.93 20.93 11.55
C ILE A 14 -5.45 20.88 11.61
N GLY A 15 -6.10 20.23 10.63
CA GLY A 15 -7.54 20.05 10.60
C GLY A 15 -8.05 19.29 11.83
N ALA A 16 -7.41 18.18 12.19
CA ALA A 16 -7.72 17.43 13.41
C ALA A 16 -7.60 18.32 14.67
N ALA A 17 -6.51 19.08 14.79
CA ALA A 17 -6.28 19.97 15.93
C ALA A 17 -7.28 21.16 16.00
N LEU A 18 -7.82 21.59 14.86
CA LEU A 18 -8.88 22.61 14.80
C LEU A 18 -10.25 22.04 15.19
N ILE A 19 -10.52 20.78 14.85
CA ILE A 19 -11.76 20.07 15.19
C ILE A 19 -11.79 19.75 16.70
N ASP A 20 -10.76 19.07 17.18
CA ASP A 20 -10.60 18.75 18.60
C ASP A 20 -9.15 18.98 19.04
N ARG A 21 -8.98 20.06 19.79
CA ARG A 21 -7.68 20.48 20.31
C ARG A 21 -7.16 19.59 21.45
N THR A 22 -8.03 18.78 22.08
CA THR A 22 -7.61 17.86 23.14
C THR A 22 -6.73 16.73 22.60
N LEU A 23 -6.87 16.42 21.30
CA LEU A 23 -6.06 15.44 20.58
C LEU A 23 -4.59 15.87 20.43
N LEU A 24 -4.26 17.14 20.65
CA LEU A 24 -2.86 17.61 20.66
C LEU A 24 -1.99 16.90 21.70
N ASN A 25 -2.59 16.30 22.73
CA ASN A 25 -1.86 15.51 23.72
C ASN A 25 -1.14 14.31 23.08
N ASP A 26 -1.70 13.75 22.00
CA ASP A 26 -1.15 12.57 21.32
C ASP A 26 0.01 12.92 20.38
N VAL A 27 0.19 14.21 20.07
CA VAL A 27 1.25 14.75 19.21
C VAL A 27 2.15 15.75 19.92
N GLY A 28 2.20 15.71 21.26
CA GLY A 28 3.03 16.62 22.07
C GLY A 28 4.54 16.54 21.80
N TYR A 29 5.00 15.48 21.14
CA TYR A 29 6.38 15.32 20.69
C TYR A 29 6.74 16.13 19.44
N LEU A 30 5.73 16.59 18.68
CA LEU A 30 5.93 17.21 17.37
C LEU A 30 6.16 18.73 17.50
N PRO A 31 7.38 19.24 17.26
CA PRO A 31 7.62 20.67 17.22
C PRO A 31 7.02 21.29 15.95
N PHE A 32 6.61 22.55 16.04
CA PHE A 32 6.08 23.28 14.88
C PHE A 32 7.11 23.42 13.74
N THR A 33 8.41 23.27 14.01
CA THR A 33 9.49 23.32 13.00
C THR A 33 9.49 22.11 12.05
N ASP A 34 8.78 21.03 12.40
CA ASP A 34 8.69 19.82 11.58
C ASP A 34 7.75 19.99 10.38
N PHE A 35 6.96 21.06 10.33
CA PHE A 35 6.15 21.38 9.16
C PHE A 35 7.05 21.95 8.05
N ALA A 36 6.86 21.51 6.81
CA ALA A 36 7.51 22.02 5.62
C ALA A 36 6.96 23.39 5.20
N ASP A 37 5.64 23.60 5.30
CA ASP A 37 5.01 24.88 4.94
C ASP A 37 5.13 25.90 6.09
N PRO A 38 5.80 27.05 5.91
CA PRO A 38 5.92 28.07 6.95
C PRO A 38 4.58 28.63 7.45
N THR A 39 3.54 28.60 6.61
CA THR A 39 2.18 29.00 6.99
C THR A 39 1.59 27.97 7.96
N HIS A 40 1.73 26.68 7.66
CA HIS A 40 1.30 25.60 8.54
C HIS A 40 2.09 25.58 9.85
N GLN A 41 3.41 25.83 9.82
CA GLN A 41 4.23 26.01 11.04
C GLN A 41 3.61 27.06 11.97
N GLN A 42 3.29 28.23 11.43
CA GLN A 42 2.75 29.35 12.21
C GLN A 42 1.34 29.05 12.73
N ILE A 43 0.49 28.40 11.93
CA ILE A 43 -0.86 27.99 12.35
C ILE A 43 -0.78 26.97 13.48
N TYR A 44 -0.03 25.87 13.29
CA TYR A 44 0.10 24.83 14.30
C TYR A 44 0.67 25.38 15.61
N LYS A 45 1.75 26.18 15.53
CA LYS A 45 2.30 26.88 16.69
C LYS A 45 1.25 27.72 17.42
N THR A 46 0.44 28.46 16.68
CA THR A 46 -0.62 29.31 17.25
C THR A 46 -1.71 28.48 17.94
N ILE A 47 -2.11 27.36 17.34
CA ILE A 47 -3.10 26.44 17.95
C ILE A 47 -2.56 25.88 19.27
N VAL A 48 -1.30 25.43 19.31
CA VAL A 48 -0.63 24.92 20.51
C VAL A 48 -0.54 26.00 21.60
N ASP A 49 -0.11 27.23 21.25
CA ASP A 49 -0.02 28.34 22.21
C ASP A 49 -1.40 28.72 22.77
N LEU A 50 -2.45 28.67 21.95
CA LEU A 50 -3.83 28.93 22.36
C LEU A 50 -4.42 27.79 23.20
N ALA A 51 -3.97 26.54 23.02
CA ALA A 51 -4.39 25.41 23.86
C ALA A 51 -4.02 25.67 25.33
N ILE A 52 -2.87 26.29 25.56
CA ILE A 52 -2.35 26.62 26.90
C ILE A 52 -2.99 27.91 27.42
N SER A 53 -2.98 28.98 26.61
CA SER A 53 -3.36 30.31 27.07
C SER A 53 -4.88 30.56 27.09
N ARG A 54 -5.63 29.86 26.24
CA ARG A 54 -7.07 30.02 26.02
C ARG A 54 -7.77 28.67 25.79
N PRO A 55 -7.78 27.78 26.81
CA PRO A 55 -8.37 26.45 26.72
C PRO A 55 -9.88 26.48 26.43
N ASP A 56 -10.54 27.61 26.69
CA ASP A 56 -11.96 27.87 26.46
C ASP A 56 -12.37 27.96 24.97
N LEU A 57 -11.42 28.24 24.07
CA LEU A 57 -11.70 28.42 22.65
C LEU A 57 -11.86 27.07 21.92
N ALA A 58 -12.93 26.94 21.13
CA ALA A 58 -13.19 25.78 20.29
C ALA A 58 -13.93 26.19 19.00
N GLY A 59 -13.94 25.29 18.01
CA GLY A 59 -14.68 25.45 16.75
C GLY A 59 -14.39 26.78 16.04
N ALA A 60 -15.43 27.44 15.54
CA ALA A 60 -15.30 28.69 14.79
C ALA A 60 -14.59 29.81 15.59
N ALA A 61 -14.80 29.89 16.91
CA ALA A 61 -14.16 30.90 17.74
C ALA A 61 -12.63 30.67 17.85
N LEU A 62 -12.19 29.41 17.85
CA LEU A 62 -10.77 29.06 17.78
C LEU A 62 -10.20 29.45 16.41
N ALA A 63 -10.85 29.05 15.31
CA ALA A 63 -10.40 29.39 13.96
C ALA A 63 -10.25 30.90 13.76
N ASP A 64 -11.26 31.67 14.16
CA ASP A 64 -11.23 33.14 14.16
C ASP A 64 -10.04 33.71 14.95
N GLN A 65 -9.77 33.15 16.13
CA GLN A 65 -8.66 33.61 16.97
C GLN A 65 -7.30 33.25 16.37
N VAL A 66 -7.17 32.06 15.77
CA VAL A 66 -5.96 31.63 15.05
C VAL A 66 -5.71 32.58 13.88
N ALA A 67 -6.70 32.83 13.02
CA ALA A 67 -6.57 33.76 11.89
C ALA A 67 -6.12 35.16 12.33
N ARG A 68 -6.74 35.72 13.38
CA ARG A 68 -6.34 37.02 13.95
C ARG A 68 -4.91 37.03 14.48
N THR A 69 -4.48 35.95 15.13
CA THR A 69 -3.16 35.86 15.77
C THR A 69 -2.06 35.63 14.74
N VAL A 70 -2.33 34.82 13.71
CA VAL A 70 -1.40 34.59 12.59
C VAL A 70 -1.24 35.87 11.76
N GLY A 71 -2.32 36.62 11.52
CA GLY A 71 -2.28 37.96 10.90
C GLY A 71 -1.67 37.99 9.50
N ARG A 72 -1.65 36.85 8.79
CA ARG A 72 -1.04 36.68 7.47
C ARG A 72 -2.12 36.71 6.40
N SER A 73 -1.85 37.42 5.30
CA SER A 73 -2.74 37.43 4.13
C SER A 73 -2.97 36.00 3.62
N GLY A 74 -4.24 35.62 3.44
CA GLY A 74 -4.64 34.27 2.99
C GLY A 74 -4.87 33.24 4.10
N VAL A 75 -4.66 33.59 5.38
CA VAL A 75 -5.04 32.76 6.53
C VAL A 75 -6.23 33.41 7.24
N ASP A 76 -7.43 33.07 6.80
CA ASP A 76 -8.69 33.53 7.38
C ASP A 76 -9.53 32.35 7.93
N ALA A 77 -10.71 32.64 8.46
CA ALA A 77 -11.60 31.63 9.02
C ALA A 77 -12.09 30.63 7.95
N GLU A 78 -12.21 31.04 6.70
CA GLU A 78 -12.61 30.17 5.58
C GLU A 78 -11.50 29.17 5.26
N TYR A 79 -10.26 29.65 5.14
CA TYR A 79 -9.10 28.79 4.94
C TYR A 79 -8.94 27.76 6.08
N LEU A 80 -9.08 28.19 7.34
CA LEU A 80 -8.99 27.29 8.50
C LEU A 80 -10.17 26.30 8.54
N GLY A 81 -11.37 26.73 8.14
CA GLY A 81 -12.50 25.82 7.93
C GLY A 81 -12.22 24.77 6.84
N GLY A 82 -11.56 25.17 5.75
CA GLY A 82 -11.08 24.26 4.71
C GLY A 82 -10.04 23.25 5.20
N LEU A 83 -9.14 23.65 6.10
CA LEU A 83 -8.21 22.73 6.76
C LEU A 83 -8.93 21.71 7.65
N ALA A 84 -9.91 22.15 8.44
CA ALA A 84 -10.73 21.26 9.24
C ALA A 84 -11.47 20.23 8.35
N MET A 85 -12.06 20.67 7.23
CA MET A 85 -12.73 19.78 6.28
C MET A 85 -11.79 18.84 5.52
N SER A 86 -10.50 19.18 5.42
CA SER A 86 -9.48 18.34 4.80
C SER A 86 -9.01 17.19 5.70
N CYS A 87 -9.41 17.17 6.97
CA CYS A 87 -9.10 16.09 7.91
C CYS A 87 -10.04 14.90 7.69
N PRO A 88 -9.53 13.73 7.24
CA PRO A 88 -10.39 12.58 6.99
C PRO A 88 -10.93 11.96 8.30
N ASP A 89 -10.08 11.82 9.31
CA ASP A 89 -10.41 11.31 10.62
C ASP A 89 -9.64 12.08 11.71
N PRO A 90 -10.31 12.91 12.54
CA PRO A 90 -9.65 13.66 13.60
C PRO A 90 -8.92 12.77 14.61
N ASP A 91 -9.49 11.60 14.96
CA ASP A 91 -8.94 10.70 15.97
C ASP A 91 -7.60 10.08 15.51
N ALA A 92 -7.32 10.15 14.20
CA ALA A 92 -6.07 9.73 13.60
C ALA A 92 -4.92 10.75 13.74
N ILE A 93 -5.05 11.79 14.57
CA ILE A 93 -4.07 12.87 14.69
C ILE A 93 -2.63 12.38 14.88
N ALA A 94 -2.44 11.31 15.67
CA ALA A 94 -1.13 10.75 15.97
C ALA A 94 -0.47 10.14 14.71
N VAL A 95 -1.29 9.57 13.83
CA VAL A 95 -0.85 9.03 12.54
C VAL A 95 -0.36 10.17 11.65
N TYR A 96 -1.14 11.25 11.52
CA TYR A 96 -0.74 12.42 10.73
C TYR A 96 0.49 13.12 11.32
N GLY A 97 0.58 13.22 12.66
CA GLY A 97 1.75 13.74 13.36
C GLY A 97 3.02 12.95 13.05
N ARG A 98 2.93 11.61 13.02
CA ARG A 98 4.05 10.74 12.63
C ARG A 98 4.45 10.94 11.17
N MET A 99 3.49 11.14 10.25
CA MET A 99 3.80 11.44 8.86
C MET A 99 4.60 12.74 8.73
N VAL A 100 4.17 13.81 9.40
CA VAL A 100 4.88 15.10 9.40
C VAL A 100 6.29 14.96 9.99
N ALA A 101 6.45 14.25 11.11
CA ALA A 101 7.75 13.99 11.72
C ALA A 101 8.68 13.18 10.79
N GLU A 102 8.15 12.15 10.11
CA GLU A 102 8.91 11.35 9.16
C GLU A 102 9.35 12.18 7.93
N ALA A 103 8.47 13.05 7.40
CA ALA A 103 8.86 13.99 6.36
C ALA A 103 9.90 15.01 6.85
N ALA A 104 9.82 15.48 8.09
CA ALA A 104 10.82 16.37 8.66
C ALA A 104 12.20 15.69 8.74
N LEU A 105 12.25 14.47 9.27
CA LEU A 105 13.47 13.66 9.34
C LEU A 105 14.10 13.47 7.96
N ARG A 106 13.30 13.15 6.94
CA ARG A 106 13.79 13.04 5.55
C ARG A 106 14.40 14.34 5.06
N ARG A 107 13.70 15.47 5.20
CA ARG A 107 14.23 16.79 4.80
C ARG A 107 15.54 17.13 5.51
N GLU A 108 15.67 16.77 6.79
CA GLU A 108 16.93 16.93 7.52
C GLU A 108 18.03 16.06 6.91
N MET A 109 17.78 14.77 6.66
CA MET A 109 18.73 13.85 6.02
C MET A 109 19.19 14.37 4.64
N ALA A 110 18.25 14.87 3.82
CA ALA A 110 18.53 15.50 2.53
C ALA A 110 19.47 16.70 2.67
N ALA A 111 19.16 17.62 3.59
CA ALA A 111 19.98 18.80 3.86
C ALA A 111 21.38 18.44 4.39
N HIS A 112 21.48 17.38 5.21
CA HIS A 112 22.76 16.83 5.65
C HIS A 112 23.57 16.29 4.46
N ALA A 113 22.95 15.56 3.55
CA ALA A 113 23.61 15.02 2.36
C ALA A 113 24.10 16.12 1.41
N GLU A 114 23.31 17.18 1.21
CA GLU A 114 23.70 18.33 0.40
C GLU A 114 24.92 19.05 0.98
N ARG A 115 24.95 19.25 2.31
CA ARG A 115 26.11 19.87 2.97
C ARG A 115 27.37 19.03 2.81
N LEU A 116 27.29 17.71 3.02
CA LEU A 116 28.41 16.80 2.82
C LEU A 116 28.90 16.80 1.36
N THR A 117 27.99 16.89 0.39
CA THR A 117 28.33 17.03 -1.03
C THR A 117 29.10 18.33 -1.30
N GLY A 118 28.65 19.44 -0.71
CA GLY A 118 29.32 20.73 -0.81
C GLY A 118 30.73 20.70 -0.21
N GLU A 119 30.90 20.05 0.95
CA GLU A 119 32.21 19.88 1.60
C GLU A 119 33.15 18.94 0.83
N ALA A 120 32.63 17.86 0.25
CA ALA A 120 33.42 16.92 -0.56
C ALA A 120 33.96 17.58 -1.85
N GLY A 121 33.27 18.60 -2.36
CA GLY A 121 33.62 19.25 -3.62
C GLY A 121 33.45 18.31 -4.84
N PRO A 122 33.80 18.76 -6.06
CA PRO A 122 33.53 18.01 -7.29
C PRO A 122 34.63 17.01 -7.68
N ILE A 123 35.84 17.14 -7.12
CA ILE A 123 36.99 16.33 -7.56
C ILE A 123 37.08 15.06 -6.69
N ARG A 124 37.32 13.91 -7.33
CA ARG A 124 37.48 12.61 -6.69
C ARG A 124 38.92 12.12 -6.77
N GLY A 125 39.38 11.32 -5.81
CA GLY A 125 40.67 10.64 -5.83
C GLY A 125 41.89 11.47 -5.45
N LEU A 126 41.70 12.74 -5.06
CA LEU A 126 42.78 13.62 -4.58
C LEU A 126 42.97 13.56 -3.06
N ASP A 127 41.88 13.40 -2.32
CA ASP A 127 41.89 13.33 -0.85
C ASP A 127 40.89 12.25 -0.40
N PRO A 128 41.38 11.16 0.23
CA PRO A 128 40.53 10.09 0.76
C PRO A 128 39.43 10.58 1.71
N ARG A 129 39.65 11.70 2.42
CA ARG A 129 38.63 12.31 3.28
C ARG A 129 37.47 12.88 2.45
N LEU A 130 37.77 13.60 1.38
CA LEU A 130 36.74 14.19 0.51
C LEU A 130 35.95 13.09 -0.23
N ASP A 131 36.64 12.04 -0.65
CA ASP A 131 35.99 10.85 -1.23
C ASP A 131 35.06 10.16 -0.22
N HIS A 132 35.47 10.06 1.05
CA HIS A 132 34.61 9.51 2.10
C HIS A 132 33.37 10.38 2.38
N LEU A 133 33.50 11.71 2.39
CA LEU A 133 32.36 12.62 2.52
C LEU A 133 31.37 12.47 1.36
N ALA A 134 31.88 12.30 0.12
CA ALA A 134 31.04 12.04 -1.04
C ALA A 134 30.28 10.71 -0.91
N LEU A 135 30.93 9.65 -0.41
CA LEU A 135 30.28 8.36 -0.14
C LEU A 135 29.19 8.47 0.94
N LEU A 136 29.44 9.22 2.01
CA LEU A 136 28.44 9.45 3.07
C LEU A 136 27.24 10.25 2.54
N ALA A 137 27.50 11.29 1.73
CA ALA A 137 26.44 12.05 1.09
C ALA A 137 25.61 11.18 0.15
N ASP A 138 26.25 10.28 -0.59
CA ASP A 138 25.55 9.34 -1.47
C ASP A 138 24.69 8.36 -0.68
N ALA A 139 25.23 7.76 0.39
CA ALA A 139 24.47 6.89 1.28
C ALA A 139 23.23 7.59 1.88
N LEU A 140 23.38 8.83 2.34
CA LEU A 140 22.25 9.61 2.85
C LEU A 140 21.20 9.94 1.77
N ARG A 141 21.62 10.25 0.53
CA ARG A 141 20.69 10.47 -0.59
C ARG A 141 19.97 9.19 -0.99
N THR A 142 20.66 8.05 -1.01
CA THR A 142 20.03 6.75 -1.24
C THR A 142 18.95 6.51 -0.18
N HIS A 143 19.24 6.82 1.09
CA HIS A 143 18.24 6.74 2.16
C HIS A 143 17.07 7.75 2.04
N ASP A 144 17.22 8.83 1.28
CA ASP A 144 16.24 9.92 1.13
C ASP A 144 15.40 9.84 -0.16
N SER A 145 15.90 9.20 -1.22
CA SER A 145 15.36 9.29 -2.61
C SER A 145 13.94 8.75 -2.82
N GLY A 146 13.29 8.23 -1.79
CA GLY A 146 12.06 7.48 -1.87
C GLY A 146 10.74 8.21 -2.08
N LEU A 147 10.78 9.47 -2.49
CA LEU A 147 9.59 10.31 -2.69
C LEU A 147 9.61 11.06 -4.02
N ALA A 148 10.63 10.85 -4.86
CA ALA A 148 10.66 11.43 -6.20
C ALA A 148 9.61 10.77 -7.09
N TRP A 149 8.40 11.30 -7.03
CA TRP A 149 7.28 10.92 -7.87
C TRP A 149 7.61 11.12 -9.36
N VAL A 150 7.74 10.01 -10.09
CA VAL A 150 7.81 10.01 -11.55
C VAL A 150 6.43 9.65 -12.10
N GLY A 151 5.90 10.56 -12.92
CA GLY A 151 4.60 10.40 -13.58
C GLY A 151 4.60 9.29 -14.63
N GLU A 152 3.45 8.61 -14.67
CA GLU A 152 2.84 7.86 -15.78
C GLU A 152 3.72 7.53 -16.99
N THR A 153 4.23 6.30 -17.04
CA THR A 153 4.61 5.64 -18.29
C THR A 153 3.64 4.49 -18.56
N THR A 154 2.66 4.72 -19.42
CA THR A 154 1.83 3.64 -19.99
C THR A 154 2.74 2.69 -20.77
N SER A 155 2.99 1.50 -20.22
CA SER A 155 3.60 0.41 -20.99
C SER A 155 2.61 -0.07 -22.03
N SER A 156 2.92 0.16 -23.30
CA SER A 156 2.15 -0.33 -24.43
C SER A 156 2.43 -1.83 -24.60
N LEU A 157 1.50 -2.67 -24.17
CA LEU A 157 1.50 -4.09 -24.46
C LEU A 157 0.53 -4.37 -25.61
N THR A 158 1.01 -5.06 -26.64
CA THR A 158 0.20 -5.45 -27.81
C THR A 158 -0.71 -6.62 -27.44
N TYR A 159 -1.95 -6.32 -27.01
CA TYR A 159 -2.98 -7.33 -26.74
C TYR A 159 -3.93 -7.51 -27.94
N THR A 160 -4.53 -8.70 -28.05
CA THR A 160 -5.70 -8.91 -28.91
C THR A 160 -6.92 -8.23 -28.28
N ALA A 161 -7.89 -7.78 -29.09
CA ALA A 161 -9.06 -7.04 -28.58
C ALA A 161 -9.83 -7.80 -27.48
N ALA A 162 -10.00 -9.12 -27.62
CA ALA A 162 -10.68 -9.94 -26.61
C ALA A 162 -9.88 -10.09 -25.30
N ALA A 163 -8.55 -10.17 -25.38
CA ALA A 163 -7.69 -10.21 -24.19
C ALA A 163 -7.67 -8.85 -23.48
N TYR A 164 -7.72 -7.76 -24.24
CA TYR A 164 -7.81 -6.40 -23.72
C TYR A 164 -9.12 -6.16 -22.95
N ASP A 165 -10.26 -6.56 -23.51
CA ASP A 165 -11.57 -6.42 -22.84
C ASP A 165 -11.64 -7.23 -21.53
N SER A 166 -11.08 -8.44 -21.53
CA SER A 166 -10.99 -9.29 -20.34
C SER A 166 -10.09 -8.66 -19.26
N TRP A 167 -8.95 -8.11 -19.65
CA TRP A 167 -8.01 -7.46 -18.74
C TRP A 167 -8.58 -6.16 -18.15
N MET A 168 -9.28 -5.38 -18.96
CA MET A 168 -9.99 -4.17 -18.51
C MET A 168 -11.10 -4.51 -17.51
N LEU A 169 -11.87 -5.56 -17.76
CA LEU A 169 -12.93 -6.00 -16.85
C LEU A 169 -12.38 -6.53 -15.53
N ALA A 170 -11.29 -7.32 -15.56
CA ALA A 170 -10.61 -7.79 -14.35
C ALA A 170 -10.06 -6.61 -13.54
N THR A 171 -9.43 -5.64 -14.20
CA THR A 171 -8.91 -4.42 -13.56
C THR A 171 -10.02 -3.58 -12.93
N GLU A 172 -11.21 -3.49 -13.56
CA GLU A 172 -12.35 -2.76 -13.00
C GLU A 172 -12.96 -3.47 -11.78
N ARG A 173 -12.99 -4.81 -11.79
CA ARG A 173 -13.40 -5.61 -10.63
C ARG A 173 -12.44 -5.44 -9.46
N GLU A 174 -11.13 -5.49 -9.71
CA GLU A 174 -10.12 -5.21 -8.70
C GLU A 174 -10.27 -3.79 -8.13
N ARG A 175 -10.48 -2.79 -8.99
CA ARG A 175 -10.78 -1.40 -8.58
C ARG A 175 -12.00 -1.31 -7.68
N THR A 176 -13.04 -2.08 -7.98
CA THR A 176 -14.27 -2.12 -7.18
C THR A 176 -13.97 -2.62 -5.76
N ILE A 177 -13.20 -3.70 -5.62
CA ILE A 177 -12.76 -4.22 -4.31
C ILE A 177 -11.97 -3.15 -3.56
N LEU A 178 -10.96 -2.55 -4.19
CA LEU A 178 -10.12 -1.54 -3.54
C LEU A 178 -10.92 -0.30 -3.12
N SER A 179 -11.89 0.13 -3.94
CA SER A 179 -12.76 1.27 -3.64
C SER A 179 -13.64 0.98 -2.43
N ASP A 180 -14.26 -0.20 -2.38
CA ASP A 180 -15.11 -0.62 -1.26
C ASP A 180 -14.31 -0.70 0.04
N LEU A 181 -13.10 -1.29 0.02
CA LEU A 181 -12.27 -1.41 1.22
C LEU A 181 -11.72 -0.07 1.73
N ILE A 182 -11.46 0.91 0.86
CA ILE A 182 -11.04 2.26 1.27
C ILE A 182 -12.22 3.05 1.84
N GLN A 183 -13.43 2.85 1.32
CA GLN A 183 -14.64 3.56 1.78
C GLN A 183 -15.30 2.89 2.98
N HIS A 184 -15.10 1.58 3.15
CA HIS A 184 -15.65 0.74 4.21
C HIS A 184 -14.55 -0.14 4.84
N PRO A 185 -13.60 0.45 5.59
CA PRO A 185 -12.51 -0.28 6.23
C PRO A 185 -12.97 -1.39 7.18
N GLU A 186 -14.16 -1.29 7.76
CA GLU A 186 -14.76 -2.31 8.61
C GLU A 186 -14.95 -3.67 7.93
N LEU A 187 -14.91 -3.72 6.59
CA LEU A 187 -15.00 -4.95 5.81
C LEU A 187 -13.65 -5.68 5.69
N ILE A 188 -12.53 -5.04 6.03
CA ILE A 188 -11.18 -5.62 5.89
C ILE A 188 -11.06 -6.95 6.65
N PRO A 189 -11.48 -7.06 7.93
CA PRO A 189 -11.53 -8.33 8.67
C PRO A 189 -12.27 -9.46 7.95
N GLU A 190 -13.28 -9.13 7.16
CA GLU A 190 -14.10 -10.10 6.43
C GLU A 190 -13.49 -10.55 5.10
N VAL A 191 -12.46 -9.87 4.60
CA VAL A 191 -11.77 -10.18 3.33
C VAL A 191 -10.36 -10.74 3.50
N HIS A 192 -9.87 -11.04 4.71
CA HIS A 192 -8.51 -11.62 4.92
C HIS A 192 -8.29 -12.97 4.21
N TRP A 193 -9.35 -13.64 3.77
CA TRP A 193 -9.24 -14.87 2.99
C TRP A 193 -8.85 -14.62 1.53
N LEU A 194 -8.94 -13.38 1.03
CA LEU A 194 -8.60 -13.02 -0.34
C LEU A 194 -7.09 -12.85 -0.48
N ASP A 195 -6.45 -13.79 -1.17
CA ASP A 195 -5.01 -13.74 -1.37
C ASP A 195 -4.61 -12.59 -2.33
N PRO A 196 -3.56 -11.79 -2.03
CA PRO A 196 -3.05 -10.77 -2.96
C PRO A 196 -2.72 -11.29 -4.36
N GLU A 197 -2.36 -12.57 -4.53
CA GLU A 197 -2.08 -13.19 -5.83
C GLU A 197 -3.30 -13.22 -6.76
N VAL A 198 -4.51 -13.06 -6.22
CA VAL A 198 -5.75 -12.96 -6.99
C VAL A 198 -5.79 -11.68 -7.85
N PHE A 199 -5.10 -10.62 -7.45
CA PHE A 199 -5.01 -9.37 -8.20
C PHE A 199 -4.04 -9.53 -9.37
N THR A 200 -4.52 -9.36 -10.60
CA THR A 200 -3.72 -9.44 -11.82
C THR A 200 -2.91 -8.17 -12.08
N SER A 201 -3.43 -7.00 -11.69
CA SER A 201 -2.70 -5.74 -11.77
C SER A 201 -1.68 -5.64 -10.63
N PRO A 202 -0.37 -5.52 -10.92
CA PRO A 202 0.64 -5.35 -9.88
C PRO A 202 0.38 -4.12 -9.02
N SER A 203 -0.12 -3.03 -9.61
CA SER A 203 -0.44 -1.80 -8.89
C SER A 203 -1.62 -1.99 -7.94
N ASN A 204 -2.66 -2.73 -8.36
CA ASN A 204 -3.83 -2.99 -7.51
C ASN A 204 -3.49 -3.94 -6.37
N ARG A 205 -2.67 -4.96 -6.65
CA ARG A 205 -2.11 -5.86 -5.64
C ARG A 205 -1.35 -5.09 -4.58
N GLN A 206 -0.45 -4.18 -4.98
CA GLN A 206 0.33 -3.37 -4.05
C GLN A 206 -0.55 -2.49 -3.16
N ILE A 207 -1.65 -1.93 -3.72
CA ILE A 207 -2.63 -1.18 -2.92
C ILE A 207 -3.32 -2.10 -1.91
N TYR A 208 -3.80 -3.27 -2.35
CA TYR A 208 -4.46 -4.24 -1.47
C TYR A 208 -3.56 -4.66 -0.31
N GLU A 209 -2.32 -5.06 -0.59
CA GLU A 209 -1.32 -5.40 0.43
C GLU A 209 -1.02 -4.23 1.37
N THR A 210 -1.05 -2.99 0.84
CA THR A 210 -0.87 -1.80 1.67
C THR A 210 -2.05 -1.57 2.59
N ILE A 211 -3.28 -1.75 2.11
CA ILE A 211 -4.50 -1.67 2.92
C ILE A 211 -4.40 -2.64 4.10
N LEU A 212 -4.06 -3.90 3.84
CA LEU A 212 -3.93 -4.93 4.89
C LEU A 212 -2.89 -4.53 5.96
N ILE A 213 -1.75 -3.97 5.56
CA ILE A 213 -0.70 -3.59 6.52
C ILE A 213 -1.03 -2.30 7.29
N VAL A 214 -1.81 -1.38 6.70
CA VAL A 214 -2.33 -0.22 7.44
C VAL A 214 -3.34 -0.71 8.49
N ASP A 215 -4.25 -1.62 8.11
CA ASP A 215 -5.23 -2.24 9.02
C ASP A 215 -4.59 -3.07 10.14
N ASP A 216 -3.60 -3.91 9.82
CA ASP A 216 -2.87 -4.73 10.79
C ASP A 216 -2.15 -3.89 11.86
N ARG A 217 -1.82 -2.62 11.56
CA ARG A 217 -1.25 -1.66 12.51
C ARG A 217 -2.30 -0.95 13.37
N GLY A 218 -3.58 -1.18 13.11
CA GLY A 218 -4.69 -0.45 13.70
C GLY A 218 -4.72 1.01 13.29
N GLU A 219 -4.13 1.36 12.14
CA GLU A 219 -4.21 2.70 11.57
C GLU A 219 -5.45 2.80 10.68
N PRO A 220 -6.13 3.96 10.62
CA PRO A 220 -7.31 4.11 9.79
C PRO A 220 -6.93 3.91 8.32
N VAL A 221 -7.65 3.02 7.65
CA VAL A 221 -7.46 2.79 6.21
C VAL A 221 -8.22 3.86 5.46
N GLN A 222 -7.48 4.84 4.97
CA GLN A 222 -7.99 5.98 4.22
C GLN A 222 -6.98 6.31 3.11
N GLU A 223 -7.42 7.06 2.10
CA GLU A 223 -6.57 7.39 0.96
C GLU A 223 -5.21 7.95 1.38
N LEU A 224 -5.16 8.88 2.34
CA LEU A 224 -3.91 9.53 2.76
C LEU A 224 -2.96 8.55 3.46
N THR A 225 -3.46 7.65 4.31
CA THR A 225 -2.63 6.67 5.05
C THR A 225 -2.08 5.60 4.11
N VAL A 226 -2.91 5.11 3.18
CA VAL A 226 -2.50 4.17 2.13
C VAL A 226 -1.49 4.82 1.18
N ALA A 227 -1.73 6.07 0.74
CA ALA A 227 -0.81 6.80 -0.12
C ALA A 227 0.56 7.02 0.55
N TRP A 228 0.55 7.39 1.83
CA TRP A 228 1.77 7.57 2.61
C TRP A 228 2.58 6.28 2.72
N GLU A 229 1.91 5.17 3.06
CA GLU A 229 2.58 3.87 3.21
C GLU A 229 3.13 3.35 1.88
N LEU A 230 2.39 3.51 0.77
CA LEU A 230 2.90 3.20 -0.57
C LEU A 230 4.16 3.99 -0.89
N SER A 231 4.18 5.28 -0.58
CA SER A 231 5.35 6.11 -0.78
C SER A 231 6.53 5.66 0.08
N ARG A 232 6.27 5.33 1.36
CA ARG A 232 7.29 4.82 2.27
C ARG A 232 7.89 3.51 1.77
N ARG A 233 7.10 2.61 1.19
CA ARG A 233 7.60 1.34 0.67
C ARG A 233 8.45 1.49 -0.57
N ARG A 234 8.03 2.32 -1.52
CA ARG A 234 8.87 2.63 -2.69
C ARG A 234 10.22 3.18 -2.27
N ALA A 235 10.24 4.03 -1.25
CA ALA A 235 11.49 4.49 -0.65
C ALA A 235 12.42 3.36 -0.23
N LEU A 236 11.87 2.30 0.36
CA LEU A 236 12.63 1.15 0.84
C LEU A 236 13.06 0.24 -0.30
N ASP A 237 12.20 0.02 -1.30
CA ASP A 237 12.49 -0.79 -2.47
C ASP A 237 13.63 -0.17 -3.30
N ASP A 238 13.59 1.15 -3.52
CA ASP A 238 14.64 1.90 -4.21
C ASP A 238 16.01 1.76 -3.51
N ILE A 239 16.01 1.72 -2.16
CA ILE A 239 17.21 1.50 -1.36
C ILE A 239 17.74 0.06 -1.53
N GLN A 240 16.85 -0.93 -1.49
CA GLN A 240 17.23 -2.34 -1.53
C GLN A 240 17.79 -2.75 -2.90
N GLU A 241 17.26 -2.20 -3.98
CA GLU A 241 17.67 -2.57 -5.34
C GLU A 241 18.90 -1.79 -5.82
N GLY A 242 19.33 -0.73 -5.11
CA GLY A 242 20.48 0.08 -5.51
C GLY A 242 20.34 0.70 -6.90
N MET A 243 19.10 0.86 -7.37
CA MET A 243 18.78 1.21 -8.75
C MET A 243 19.16 2.65 -9.06
N ALA A 244 19.77 2.87 -10.22
CA ALA A 244 19.92 4.21 -10.75
C ALA A 244 18.52 4.81 -11.05
N PRO A 245 18.32 6.14 -10.95
CA PRO A 245 17.03 6.79 -11.22
C PRO A 245 16.43 6.47 -12.61
N GLU A 246 17.26 6.09 -13.57
CA GLU A 246 16.83 5.68 -14.92
C GLU A 246 16.23 4.26 -14.96
N GLU A 247 16.59 3.38 -14.01
CA GLU A 247 16.09 2.00 -13.90
C GLU A 247 14.79 1.94 -13.09
N ALA A 248 14.60 2.84 -12.12
CA ALA A 248 13.32 3.04 -11.43
C ALA A 248 12.16 3.36 -12.42
N GLY A 249 12.46 3.99 -13.56
CA GLY A 249 11.49 4.22 -14.63
C GLY A 249 11.13 2.98 -15.48
N ARG A 250 11.85 1.86 -15.34
CA ARG A 250 11.57 0.59 -16.03
C ARG A 250 10.64 -0.33 -15.23
N MET A 251 10.62 -0.19 -13.90
CA MET A 251 9.55 -0.72 -13.07
C MET A 251 8.32 0.15 -13.37
N GLY A 252 7.28 -0.41 -14.00
CA GLY A 252 6.11 0.37 -14.43
C GLY A 252 5.58 1.25 -13.28
N PRO A 253 4.92 2.39 -13.58
CA PRO A 253 4.52 3.33 -12.53
C PRO A 253 3.62 2.60 -11.52
N GLY A 254 4.09 2.50 -10.28
CA GLY A 254 3.26 2.01 -9.20
C GLY A 254 2.01 2.89 -9.03
N PRO A 255 1.02 2.47 -8.21
CA PRO A 255 -0.23 3.18 -8.00
C PRO A 255 -0.03 4.66 -7.67
N THR A 256 -0.75 5.53 -8.36
CA THR A 256 -0.63 6.97 -8.19
C THR A 256 -1.55 7.47 -7.05
N VAL A 257 -1.14 8.47 -6.24
CA VAL A 257 -2.02 9.34 -5.42
C VAL A 257 -3.30 9.73 -6.17
N GLY A 258 -3.21 10.12 -7.46
CA GLY A 258 -4.40 10.41 -8.26
C GLY A 258 -5.33 9.21 -8.43
N TYR A 259 -4.76 8.01 -8.57
CA TYR A 259 -5.52 6.76 -8.64
C TYR A 259 -6.18 6.40 -7.30
N LEU A 260 -5.49 6.56 -6.17
CA LEU A 260 -6.10 6.32 -4.86
C LEU A 260 -7.24 7.31 -4.54
N ALA A 261 -7.09 8.58 -4.94
CA ALA A 261 -8.15 9.57 -4.82
C ALA A 261 -9.40 9.18 -5.64
N LEU A 262 -9.20 8.56 -6.81
CA LEU A 262 -10.31 8.01 -7.60
C LEU A 262 -10.98 6.84 -6.88
N LEU A 263 -10.23 5.93 -6.25
CA LEU A 263 -10.81 4.82 -5.49
C LEU A 263 -11.64 5.30 -4.29
N ALA A 264 -11.13 6.31 -3.58
CA ALA A 264 -11.81 6.90 -2.42
C ALA A 264 -13.11 7.66 -2.76
N THR A 265 -13.31 8.01 -4.04
CA THR A 265 -14.49 8.75 -4.52
C THR A 265 -15.35 7.97 -5.50
N ALA A 266 -14.95 6.74 -5.83
CA ALA A 266 -15.67 5.88 -6.76
C ALA A 266 -17.03 5.48 -6.19
N THR A 267 -18.05 5.42 -7.03
CA THR A 267 -19.35 4.89 -6.61
C THR A 267 -19.27 3.38 -6.51
N VAL A 268 -19.34 2.84 -5.29
CA VAL A 268 -19.28 1.42 -5.01
C VAL A 268 -20.43 1.01 -4.10
N GLU A 269 -20.92 -0.22 -4.29
CA GLU A 269 -21.93 -0.81 -3.41
C GLU A 269 -21.24 -1.41 -2.18
N TYR A 270 -21.76 -1.14 -0.99
CA TYR A 270 -21.26 -1.70 0.26
C TYR A 270 -21.19 -3.23 0.19
N GLY A 271 -20.02 -3.79 0.50
CA GLY A 271 -19.80 -5.24 0.48
C GLY A 271 -19.45 -5.81 -0.90
N ALA A 272 -19.27 -4.95 -1.92
CA ALA A 272 -18.78 -5.36 -3.21
C ALA A 272 -17.41 -6.07 -3.13
N ALA A 273 -16.55 -5.71 -2.17
CA ALA A 273 -15.29 -6.40 -1.92
C ALA A 273 -15.48 -7.89 -1.65
N LEU A 274 -16.53 -8.26 -0.89
CA LEU A 274 -16.83 -9.65 -0.56
C LEU A 274 -17.34 -10.42 -1.78
N THR A 275 -18.29 -9.84 -2.53
CA THR A 275 -18.89 -10.51 -3.68
C THR A 275 -17.93 -10.60 -4.86
N VAL A 276 -17.30 -9.48 -5.22
CA VAL A 276 -16.36 -9.41 -6.35
C VAL A 276 -15.07 -10.16 -6.02
N GLY A 277 -14.57 -10.04 -4.79
CA GLY A 277 -13.39 -10.80 -4.34
C GLY A 277 -13.61 -12.31 -4.43
N ARG A 278 -14.82 -12.79 -4.11
CA ARG A 278 -15.13 -14.22 -4.18
C ARG A 278 -15.10 -14.71 -5.62
N ASP A 279 -15.70 -13.94 -6.53
CA ASP A 279 -15.71 -14.26 -7.95
C ASP A 279 -14.28 -14.28 -8.53
N LEU A 280 -13.45 -13.30 -8.17
CA LEU A 280 -12.04 -13.28 -8.58
C LEU A 280 -11.25 -14.47 -8.03
N LEU A 281 -11.46 -14.85 -6.77
CA LEU A 281 -10.78 -16.02 -6.18
C LEU A 281 -11.18 -17.31 -6.89
N ILE A 282 -12.46 -17.49 -7.22
CA ILE A 282 -12.93 -18.66 -7.97
C ILE A 282 -12.27 -18.70 -9.36
N GLU A 283 -12.22 -17.57 -10.06
CA GLU A 283 -11.60 -17.45 -11.37
C GLU A 283 -10.09 -17.73 -11.33
N HIS A 284 -9.39 -17.16 -10.35
CA HIS A 284 -7.97 -17.39 -10.12
C HIS A 284 -7.70 -18.88 -9.84
N THR A 285 -8.47 -19.48 -8.93
CA THR A 285 -8.33 -20.91 -8.57
C THR A 285 -8.54 -21.81 -9.79
N ASN A 286 -9.58 -21.55 -10.58
CA ASN A 286 -9.84 -22.30 -11.82
C ASN A 286 -8.69 -22.16 -12.82
N THR A 287 -8.10 -20.98 -12.93
CA THR A 287 -6.96 -20.71 -13.83
C THR A 287 -5.71 -21.47 -13.39
N VAL A 288 -5.39 -21.44 -12.08
CA VAL A 288 -4.26 -22.19 -11.51
C VAL A 288 -4.44 -23.69 -11.70
N LEU A 289 -5.64 -24.22 -11.43
CA LEU A 289 -5.94 -25.63 -11.60
C LEU A 289 -5.84 -26.07 -13.07
N ALA A 290 -6.32 -25.26 -14.01
CA ALA A 290 -6.20 -25.53 -15.44
C ALA A 290 -4.72 -25.56 -15.89
N ALA A 291 -3.93 -24.58 -15.47
CA ALA A 291 -2.51 -24.52 -15.78
C ALA A 291 -1.73 -25.72 -15.21
N GLU A 292 -2.07 -26.17 -14.01
CA GLU A 292 -1.44 -27.34 -13.39
C GLU A 292 -1.87 -28.63 -14.09
N ALA A 293 -3.13 -28.76 -14.50
CA ALA A 293 -3.59 -29.90 -15.30
C ALA A 293 -2.85 -29.99 -16.65
N ASP A 294 -2.62 -28.86 -17.32
CA ASP A 294 -1.84 -28.79 -18.56
C ASP A 294 -0.37 -29.20 -18.33
N ARG A 295 0.25 -28.75 -17.24
CA ARG A 295 1.62 -29.14 -16.86
C ARG A 295 1.74 -30.63 -16.60
N VAL A 296 0.81 -31.21 -15.84
CA VAL A 296 0.78 -32.65 -15.56
C VAL A 296 0.61 -33.44 -16.87
N THR A 297 -0.27 -32.98 -17.76
CA THR A 297 -0.47 -33.59 -19.08
C THR A 297 0.80 -33.51 -19.93
N ALA A 298 1.47 -32.37 -19.97
CA ALA A 298 2.74 -32.19 -20.69
C ALA A 298 3.86 -33.09 -20.13
N GLN A 299 3.98 -33.22 -18.80
CA GLN A 299 4.97 -34.10 -18.16
C GLN A 299 4.68 -35.59 -18.43
N ALA A 300 3.41 -35.98 -18.49
CA ALA A 300 3.01 -37.34 -18.85
C ALA A 300 3.37 -37.67 -20.31
N VAL A 301 3.15 -36.73 -21.24
CA VAL A 301 3.53 -36.88 -22.66
C VAL A 301 5.04 -37.00 -22.83
N VAL A 302 5.83 -36.22 -22.08
CA VAL A 302 7.30 -36.29 -22.12
C VAL A 302 7.82 -37.60 -21.50
N SER A 303 7.20 -38.12 -20.45
CA SER A 303 7.58 -39.42 -19.86
C SER A 303 7.26 -40.62 -20.76
N VAL A 304 6.26 -40.51 -21.63
CA VAL A 304 5.92 -41.55 -22.62
C VAL A 304 6.80 -41.47 -23.87
N ALA A 305 7.48 -40.34 -24.10
CA ALA A 305 8.30 -40.08 -25.30
C ALA A 305 9.83 -40.15 -25.08
N GLY A 306 10.32 -40.86 -24.06
CA GLY A 306 11.74 -41.26 -23.92
C GLY A 306 12.08 -42.53 -24.72
N PRO A 307 13.30 -42.68 -25.28
CA PRO A 307 13.51 -43.19 -26.62
C PRO A 307 13.45 -44.73 -26.76
N GLU A 308 12.78 -45.20 -27.82
CA GLU A 308 13.08 -46.51 -28.40
C GLU A 308 14.46 -46.46 -29.10
N ALA A 309 15.44 -47.19 -28.55
CA ALA A 309 16.35 -48.05 -29.31
C ALA A 309 17.33 -48.79 -28.36
N HIS A 310 17.05 -50.05 -28.05
CA HIS A 310 17.80 -51.18 -28.60
C HIS A 310 17.31 -52.49 -27.97
N ALA A 311 16.78 -53.35 -28.83
CA ALA A 311 16.49 -54.72 -28.50
C ALA A 311 17.79 -55.53 -28.33
N ASP A 312 17.68 -56.49 -27.41
CA ASP A 312 18.26 -57.83 -27.41
C ASP A 312 19.64 -58.08 -26.75
N ALA A 313 19.59 -58.68 -25.55
CA ALA A 313 20.39 -59.87 -25.18
C ALA A 313 19.91 -60.45 -23.84
N ALA A 314 19.31 -61.62 -23.91
CA ALA A 314 18.91 -62.45 -22.79
C ALA A 314 20.08 -62.90 -21.91
N GLN A 315 19.92 -62.87 -20.59
CA GLN A 315 20.49 -63.88 -19.69
C GLN A 315 19.75 -63.91 -18.35
N GLY A 316 19.19 -65.09 -18.06
CA GLY A 316 18.29 -65.31 -16.94
C GLY A 316 18.95 -65.37 -15.58
N ARG A 317 18.15 -65.08 -14.56
CA ARG A 317 18.19 -65.80 -13.29
C ARG A 317 16.82 -65.75 -12.63
N ALA A 318 16.45 -66.88 -12.07
CA ALA A 318 15.11 -67.26 -11.66
C ALA A 318 14.72 -66.77 -10.26
N LEU A 319 13.41 -66.56 -10.10
CA LEU A 319 12.55 -66.76 -8.92
C LEU A 319 12.80 -65.92 -7.65
N ASN A 320 11.78 -65.14 -7.23
CA ASN A 320 11.03 -65.53 -6.02
C ASN A 320 9.64 -64.91 -5.93
N HIS A 321 8.68 -65.73 -5.47
CA HIS A 321 7.30 -65.37 -5.15
C HIS A 321 7.23 -64.46 -3.92
N GLY A 322 6.29 -63.51 -3.92
CA GLY A 322 5.91 -62.73 -2.74
C GLY A 322 4.71 -61.81 -2.99
N ALA A 323 3.53 -62.32 -2.63
CA ALA A 323 2.31 -61.61 -2.19
C ALA A 323 1.83 -60.34 -2.92
N LEU A 324 0.68 -60.47 -3.59
CA LEU A 324 -0.22 -59.36 -3.92
C LEU A 324 -0.82 -58.75 -2.63
N PRO A 325 -0.80 -57.42 -2.43
CA PRO A 325 -1.74 -56.76 -1.53
C PRO A 325 -3.06 -56.50 -2.25
N ALA A 326 -4.16 -56.85 -1.58
CA ALA A 326 -5.54 -56.63 -2.01
C ALA A 326 -5.87 -55.13 -2.21
N PRO A 327 -6.89 -54.81 -3.04
CA PRO A 327 -7.35 -53.42 -3.20
C PRO A 327 -7.99 -52.89 -1.93
N LEU A 328 -7.60 -51.66 -1.53
CA LEU A 328 -8.19 -50.95 -0.41
C LEU A 328 -9.65 -50.57 -0.74
N LEU A 329 -10.55 -51.07 0.09
CA LEU A 329 -11.96 -50.69 0.17
C LEU A 329 -12.08 -49.19 0.48
N LEU A 330 -12.87 -48.49 -0.33
CA LEU A 330 -13.40 -47.16 -0.02
C LEU A 330 -14.25 -47.21 1.26
N PRO A 331 -14.17 -46.23 2.17
CA PRO A 331 -15.09 -46.12 3.29
C PRO A 331 -16.52 -45.84 2.78
N GLN A 332 -17.46 -46.64 3.26
CA GLN A 332 -18.88 -46.51 2.96
C GLN A 332 -19.46 -45.23 3.57
N GLN A 333 -20.22 -44.48 2.77
CA GLN A 333 -21.04 -43.38 3.26
C GLN A 333 -22.15 -43.92 4.19
N PRO A 334 -22.38 -43.35 5.37
CA PRO A 334 -23.54 -43.69 6.17
C PRO A 334 -24.81 -43.14 5.52
N THR A 335 -25.73 -44.06 5.19
CA THR A 335 -27.11 -43.79 4.81
C THR A 335 -27.85 -43.12 5.97
N ILE A 336 -28.33 -41.89 5.77
CA ILE A 336 -29.28 -41.24 6.69
C ILE A 336 -30.69 -41.51 6.14
N GLU A 337 -31.43 -42.42 6.76
CA GLU A 337 -32.87 -42.57 6.54
C GLU A 337 -33.67 -41.57 7.40
N PRO A 338 -34.81 -41.07 6.89
CA PRO A 338 -35.63 -40.08 7.57
C PRO A 338 -36.62 -40.77 8.51
N ASN A 339 -36.56 -40.51 9.82
CA ASN A 339 -37.64 -40.88 10.73
C ASN A 339 -37.87 -39.73 11.73
N GLY A 340 -38.87 -38.90 11.42
CA GLY A 340 -39.49 -37.98 12.38
C GLY A 340 -40.52 -38.71 13.23
N PRO A 341 -40.71 -38.37 14.52
CA PRO A 341 -41.80 -38.88 15.31
C PRO A 341 -43.07 -38.03 15.11
N GLU A 342 -44.18 -38.72 14.87
CA GLU A 342 -45.54 -38.21 14.88
C GLU A 342 -45.90 -37.58 16.24
N LEU A 343 -46.39 -36.34 16.21
CA LEU A 343 -47.16 -35.75 17.31
C LEU A 343 -48.61 -36.23 17.20
N LYS A 344 -49.05 -37.05 18.16
CA LYS A 344 -50.48 -37.28 18.44
C LYS A 344 -51.02 -36.20 19.37
N ALA A 345 -52.26 -35.84 19.09
CA ALA A 345 -53.10 -34.77 19.66
C ALA A 345 -53.18 -34.72 21.19
#